data_AF-A0AA88X114-F1
#
_entry.id   AF-A0AA88X114-F1
#
_cell.length_a   1.000
_cell.length_b   1.000
_cell.length_c   1.000
_cell.angle_alpha   90.00
_cell.angle_beta   90.00
_cell.angle_gamma   90.00
#
_symmetry.space_group_name_H-M   'P 1'
#
loop_
_entity.id
_entity.type
_entity.pdbx_description
1 polymer ?
#
loop_
_entity_poly.entity_id
_entity_poly.type
_entity_poly.pdbx_seq_one_letter_code
_entity_poly.pdbx_strand_id
1 'polypeptide(L)'
;MSCYQQQDPIFDPSMSSTYSNITCASAECSHNRNGSYTGLLRLHVHPRDTVRRVDSKGALVLLRRILRPRDPNNNIHGLFPSFLFRCGQNNQGSFGRINRLLGLGPDQLSFVSQTAQKYGQYFS
;
A
#
# COMPACT_ATOMS: atom_id res chain seq x y z
N MET A 1 -16.96 -4.10 8.06
CA MET A 1 -15.48 -3.97 8.12
C MET A 1 -15.12 -3.33 9.43
N SER A 2 -14.18 -3.90 10.19
CA SER A 2 -13.76 -3.35 11.50
C SER A 2 -12.27 -3.02 11.48
N CYS A 3 -11.93 -1.74 11.47
CA CYS A 3 -10.54 -1.25 11.56
C CYS A 3 -10.34 -0.57 12.92
N TYR A 4 -9.14 -0.67 13.49
CA TYR A 4 -8.78 0.16 14.65
C TYR A 4 -8.86 1.66 14.31
N GLN A 5 -8.87 2.51 15.34
CA GLN A 5 -8.99 3.95 15.16
C GLN A 5 -7.69 4.54 14.57
N GLN A 6 -7.77 5.03 13.34
CA GLN A 6 -6.65 5.63 12.60
C GLN A 6 -6.67 7.17 12.72
N GLN A 7 -5.54 7.84 12.48
CA GLN A 7 -5.39 9.30 12.57
C GLN A 7 -6.11 10.01 11.42
N ASP A 8 -5.82 9.61 10.18
CA ASP A 8 -6.46 10.21 9.01
C ASP A 8 -7.65 9.37 8.53
N PRO A 9 -8.56 9.97 7.75
CA PRO A 9 -9.69 9.26 7.17
C PRO A 9 -9.28 8.02 6.37
N ILE A 10 -10.16 7.03 6.39
CA ILE A 10 -10.06 5.88 5.50
C ILE A 10 -10.17 6.40 4.05
N PHE A 11 -9.29 5.92 3.17
CA PHE A 11 -9.32 6.27 1.76
C PHE A 11 -10.65 5.85 1.13
N ASP A 12 -11.35 6.80 0.51
CA ASP A 12 -12.58 6.55 -0.26
C ASP A 12 -12.25 6.42 -1.75
N PRO A 13 -12.38 5.22 -2.36
CA PRO A 13 -12.16 5.02 -3.78
C PRO A 13 -13.02 5.87 -4.70
N SER A 14 -14.25 6.20 -4.30
CA SER A 14 -15.20 6.97 -5.13
C SER A 14 -14.73 8.40 -5.36
N MET A 15 -13.88 8.92 -4.47
CA MET A 15 -13.28 10.26 -4.56
C MET A 15 -12.02 10.30 -5.44
N SER A 16 -11.62 9.18 -6.06
CA SER A 16 -10.44 9.11 -6.92
C SER A 16 -10.80 8.63 -8.33
N SER A 17 -10.66 9.53 -9.30
CA SER A 17 -10.83 9.22 -10.73
C SER A 17 -9.73 8.31 -11.31
N THR A 18 -8.65 8.08 -10.56
CA THR A 18 -7.49 7.29 -11.02
C THR A 18 -7.36 5.95 -10.31
N TYR A 19 -8.27 5.67 -9.37
CA TYR A 19 -8.36 4.40 -8.66
C TYR A 19 -9.07 3.36 -9.52
N SER A 20 -8.59 2.12 -9.49
CA SER A 20 -9.29 0.97 -10.06
C SER A 20 -9.02 -0.29 -9.27
N ASN A 21 -10.07 -1.09 -9.05
CA ASN A 21 -9.91 -2.44 -8.49
C ASN A 21 -9.22 -3.35 -9.51
N ILE A 22 -8.35 -4.25 -9.01
CA ILE A 22 -7.69 -5.26 -9.81
C ILE A 22 -8.44 -6.59 -9.64
N THR A 23 -8.84 -7.20 -10.76
CA THR A 23 -9.55 -8.48 -10.76
C THR A 23 -8.58 -9.65 -10.81
N CYS A 24 -9.07 -10.82 -10.39
CA CYS A 24 -8.35 -12.09 -10.32
C CYS A 24 -7.78 -12.55 -11.66
N ALA A 25 -8.47 -12.17 -12.76
CA ALA A 25 -8.11 -12.53 -14.11
C ALA A 25 -7.00 -11.63 -14.71
N SER A 26 -6.60 -10.58 -14.01
CA SER A 26 -5.54 -9.68 -14.45
C SER A 26 -4.14 -10.31 -14.33
N ALA A 27 -3.21 -9.89 -15.18
CA ALA A 27 -1.83 -10.40 -15.15
C ALA A 27 -1.13 -10.03 -13.82
N GLU A 28 -1.48 -8.88 -13.25
CA GLU A 28 -1.01 -8.36 -11.97
C GLU A 28 -1.37 -9.29 -10.81
N CYS A 29 -2.48 -10.02 -10.92
CA CYS A 29 -2.89 -11.00 -9.92
C CYS A 29 -2.02 -12.27 -9.95
N SER A 30 -1.62 -12.71 -11.15
CA SER A 30 -0.85 -13.94 -11.36
C SER A 30 0.59 -13.87 -10.82
N HIS A 31 1.15 -12.66 -10.67
CA HIS A 31 2.49 -12.45 -10.10
C HIS A 31 2.54 -12.59 -8.57
N ASN A 32 1.42 -12.66 -7.86
CA ASN A 32 1.42 -12.94 -6.42
C ASN A 32 1.60 -14.45 -6.18
N ARG A 33 2.55 -14.82 -5.30
CA ARG A 33 2.96 -16.22 -5.01
C ARG A 33 1.84 -17.21 -4.65
N ASN A 34 0.59 -16.76 -4.44
CA ASN A 34 -0.57 -17.61 -4.12
C ASN A 34 -1.81 -17.37 -5.01
N GLY A 35 -1.73 -16.58 -6.08
CA GLY A 35 -2.89 -16.26 -6.94
C GLY A 35 -4.08 -15.58 -6.22
N SER A 36 -3.89 -15.18 -4.95
CA SER A 36 -4.93 -14.56 -4.14
C SER A 36 -4.79 -13.05 -4.16
N TYR A 37 -5.86 -12.39 -4.60
CA TYR A 37 -6.12 -10.95 -4.55
C TYR A 37 -6.27 -10.48 -3.11
N THR A 38 -6.58 -11.40 -2.19
CA THR A 38 -6.68 -11.14 -0.76
C THR A 38 -5.46 -11.69 -0.03
N GLY A 39 -4.73 -10.80 0.63
CA GLY A 39 -3.55 -11.17 1.42
C GLY A 39 -3.76 -10.90 2.89
N LEU A 40 -3.15 -11.74 3.74
CA LEU A 40 -2.94 -11.42 5.14
C LEU A 40 -1.55 -10.81 5.30
N LEU A 41 -1.47 -9.57 5.79
CA LEU A 41 -0.22 -8.99 6.26
C LEU A 41 -0.15 -9.16 7.78
N ARG A 42 0.92 -9.82 8.23
CA ARG A 42 1.28 -9.95 9.64
C ARG A 42 2.60 -9.26 9.91
N LEU A 43 2.56 -8.18 10.67
CA LEU A 43 3.76 -7.48 11.13
C LEU A 43 3.97 -7.71 12.61
N HIS A 44 5.19 -8.11 12.96
CA HIS A 44 5.67 -8.20 14.33
C HIS A 44 6.80 -7.19 14.49
N VAL A 45 6.58 -6.12 15.24
CA VAL A 45 7.67 -5.20 15.62
C VAL A 45 8.14 -5.59 17.01
N HIS A 46 9.41 -5.99 17.11
CA HIS A 46 10.11 -6.18 18.39
C HIS A 46 11.01 -4.96 18.62
N PRO A 47 10.82 -4.26 19.74
CA PRO A 47 11.98 -3.99 20.58
C PRO A 47 11.57 -3.87 22.06
N ARG A 48 12.08 -4.76 22.92
CA ARG A 48 12.10 -4.66 24.40
C ARG A 48 10.83 -4.28 25.20
N ASP A 49 9.73 -3.77 24.65
CA ASP A 49 8.61 -3.23 25.45
C ASP A 49 7.19 -3.32 24.85
N THR A 50 6.93 -3.86 23.66
CA THR A 50 5.57 -4.37 23.30
C THR A 50 5.57 -5.00 21.92
N VAL A 51 5.13 -6.25 21.81
CA VAL A 51 4.87 -6.88 20.50
C VAL A 51 3.64 -6.22 19.88
N ARG A 52 3.85 -5.28 18.96
CA ARG A 52 2.76 -4.70 18.18
C ARG A 52 2.49 -5.61 17.00
N ARG A 53 1.33 -6.27 17.04
CA ARG A 53 0.81 -7.09 15.95
C ARG A 53 -0.14 -6.27 15.11
N VAL A 54 -0.02 -6.40 13.79
CA VAL A 54 -1.08 -5.98 12.86
C VAL A 54 -1.46 -7.18 12.04
N ASP A 55 -2.74 -7.53 12.12
CA ASP A 55 -3.39 -8.45 11.20
C ASP A 55 -4.25 -7.62 10.26
N SER A 56 -3.89 -7.60 8.99
CA SER A 56 -4.65 -6.91 7.95
C SER A 56 -5.01 -7.89 6.85
N LYS A 57 -6.30 -7.97 6.50
CA LYS A 57 -6.76 -8.57 5.24
C LYS A 57 -6.75 -7.46 4.20
N GLY A 58 -6.37 -7.70 2.95
CA GLY A 58 -6.43 -6.61 1.98
C GLY A 58 -6.49 -7.06 0.54
N ALA A 59 -7.13 -6.25 -0.29
CA ALA A 59 -7.28 -6.48 -1.72
C ALA A 59 -6.24 -5.68 -2.53
N LEU A 60 -5.73 -6.26 -3.62
CA LEU A 60 -4.86 -5.55 -4.55
C LEU A 60 -5.67 -4.54 -5.39
N VAL A 61 -5.14 -3.33 -5.51
CA VAL A 61 -5.77 -2.20 -6.22
C VAL A 61 -4.71 -1.43 -6.99
N LEU A 62 -5.14 -0.64 -7.97
CA LEU A 62 -4.27 0.15 -8.82
C LEU A 62 -4.60 1.63 -8.70
N LEU A 63 -3.57 2.46 -8.54
CA LEU A 63 -3.65 3.90 -8.69
C LEU A 63 -2.86 4.33 -9.92
N ARG A 64 -3.55 4.78 -10.97
CA ARG A 64 -2.90 5.15 -12.24
C ARG A 64 -2.03 6.39 -12.14
N ARG A 65 -2.34 7.29 -11.21
CA ARG A 65 -1.52 8.46 -10.87
C ARG A 65 -1.59 8.72 -9.38
N ILE A 66 -0.47 8.55 -8.70
CA ILE A 66 -0.30 9.15 -7.38
C ILE A 66 -0.11 10.65 -7.61
N LEU A 67 -1.15 11.44 -7.42
CA LEU A 67 -0.98 12.88 -7.29
C LEU A 67 -0.24 13.15 -5.97
N ARG A 68 0.88 13.87 -6.06
CA ARG A 68 1.68 14.33 -4.92
C ARG A 68 1.69 15.86 -4.87
N PRO A 69 2.08 16.44 -3.71
CA PRO A 69 2.00 17.88 -3.49
C PRO A 69 2.71 18.61 -4.60
N ARG A 70 2.05 19.64 -5.13
CA ARG A 70 2.75 20.63 -5.92
C ARG A 70 3.84 21.24 -5.05
N ASP A 71 5.02 21.42 -5.63
CA ASP A 71 5.96 22.35 -5.01
C ASP A 71 5.36 23.77 -5.02
N PRO A 72 5.98 24.74 -4.32
CA PRO A 72 5.51 26.13 -4.31
C PRO A 72 5.40 26.76 -5.72
N ASN A 73 6.07 26.16 -6.72
CA ASN A 73 6.08 26.58 -8.12
C ASN A 73 5.11 25.78 -9.00
N ASN A 74 4.16 25.05 -8.40
CA ASN A 74 3.14 24.27 -9.11
C ASN A 74 3.68 23.05 -9.88
N ASN A 75 4.92 22.63 -9.65
CA ASN A 75 5.47 21.44 -10.31
C ASN A 75 5.00 20.17 -9.61
N ILE A 76 4.70 19.15 -10.41
CA ILE A 76 4.27 17.84 -9.94
C ILE A 76 5.51 16.97 -9.74
N HIS A 77 5.85 16.71 -8.47
CA HIS A 77 6.95 15.81 -8.12
C HIS A 77 6.43 14.42 -7.79
N GLY A 78 7.10 13.37 -8.27
CA GLY A 78 6.78 11.99 -7.87
C GLY A 78 5.61 11.35 -8.61
N LEU A 79 5.39 11.69 -9.90
CA LEU A 79 4.43 10.97 -10.73
C LEU A 79 4.96 9.55 -11.01
N PHE A 80 4.24 8.55 -10.53
CA PHE A 80 4.42 7.15 -10.91
C PHE A 80 3.21 6.74 -11.74
N PRO A 81 3.38 6.44 -13.03
CA PRO A 81 2.30 5.87 -13.81
C PRO A 81 2.00 4.49 -13.22
N SER A 82 0.75 4.26 -12.82
CA SER A 82 0.23 2.95 -12.41
C SER A 82 0.99 2.30 -11.26
N PHE A 83 0.75 2.79 -10.04
CA PHE A 83 1.25 2.20 -8.81
C PHE A 83 0.24 1.20 -8.22
N LEU A 84 0.66 -0.05 -8.07
CA LEU A 84 -0.10 -1.11 -7.41
C LEU A 84 0.09 -1.04 -5.90
N PHE A 85 -1.01 -1.10 -5.15
CA PHE A 85 -0.97 -1.12 -3.69
C PHE A 85 -2.11 -1.98 -3.16
N ARG A 86 -2.09 -2.30 -1.86
CA ARG A 86 -3.18 -3.06 -1.23
C ARG A 86 -4.03 -2.14 -0.37
N CYS A 87 -5.35 -2.25 -0.51
CA CYS A 87 -6.31 -1.65 0.41
C CYS A 87 -6.51 -2.58 1.61
N GLY A 88 -6.07 -2.14 2.79
CA GLY A 88 -6.27 -2.86 4.04
C GLY A 88 -7.74 -2.84 4.48
N GLN A 89 -8.22 -4.00 4.93
CA GLN A 89 -9.56 -4.30 5.38
C GLN A 89 -9.47 -5.10 6.68
N ASN A 90 -10.41 -4.86 7.58
CA ASN A 90 -10.46 -5.57 8.87
C ASN A 90 -9.14 -5.50 9.64
N ASN A 91 -8.53 -4.32 9.68
CA ASN A 91 -7.22 -4.12 10.28
C ASN A 91 -7.35 -4.15 11.80
N GLN A 92 -6.67 -5.13 12.43
CA GLN A 92 -6.60 -5.27 13.89
C GLN A 92 -5.17 -5.04 14.34
N GLY A 93 -4.98 -4.46 15.53
CA GLY A 93 -3.66 -4.25 16.10
C GLY A 93 -3.52 -2.96 16.90
N SER A 94 -2.37 -2.83 17.56
CA SER A 94 -2.07 -1.70 18.46
C SER A 94 -1.07 -0.72 17.87
N PHE A 95 -1.05 -0.49 16.55
CA PHE A 95 -0.05 0.35 15.84
C PHE A 95 -0.23 1.87 15.99
N GLY A 96 -0.80 2.30 17.12
CA GLY A 96 -1.05 3.72 17.39
C GLY A 96 -2.14 4.24 16.46
N ARG A 97 -1.94 5.43 15.91
CA ARG A 97 -2.92 6.10 15.03
C ARG A 97 -2.51 6.06 13.55
N ILE A 98 -1.60 5.19 13.14
CA ILE A 98 -1.16 5.13 11.73
C ILE A 98 -2.30 4.54 10.86
N ASN A 99 -2.47 5.01 9.63
CA ASN A 99 -3.51 4.52 8.71
C ASN A 99 -2.99 3.66 7.55
N ARG A 100 -1.68 3.77 7.24
CA ARG A 100 -1.04 3.19 6.06
C ARG A 100 0.33 2.60 6.42
N LEU A 101 0.69 1.53 5.73
CA LEU A 101 2.00 0.89 5.83
C LEU A 101 2.69 0.96 4.48
N LEU A 102 3.98 1.30 4.47
CA LEU A 102 4.79 1.32 3.26
C LEU A 102 5.74 0.13 3.28
N GLY A 103 5.56 -0.80 2.33
CA GLY A 103 6.42 -1.97 2.20
C GLY A 103 7.70 -1.66 1.44
N LEU A 104 8.86 -1.92 2.06
CA LEU A 104 10.19 -1.72 1.49
C LEU A 104 10.93 -3.03 1.16
N GLY A 105 10.28 -4.18 1.36
CA GLY A 105 10.90 -5.48 1.09
C GLY A 105 11.22 -5.71 -0.40
N PRO A 106 11.94 -6.77 -0.73
CA PRO A 106 12.40 -7.06 -2.11
C PRO A 106 11.31 -7.58 -3.06
N ASP A 107 10.04 -7.59 -2.63
CA ASP A 107 8.92 -8.08 -3.43
C ASP A 107 8.63 -7.15 -4.62
N GLN A 108 8.15 -7.69 -5.75
CA GLN A 108 7.84 -6.90 -6.95
C GLN A 108 6.75 -5.85 -6.73
N LEU A 109 5.82 -6.10 -5.80
CA LEU A 109 4.78 -5.13 -5.42
C LEU A 109 5.26 -4.13 -4.36
N SER A 110 6.51 -4.20 -3.89
CA SER A 110 7.03 -3.22 -2.95
C SER A 110 7.16 -1.84 -3.58
N PHE A 111 7.18 -0.81 -2.73
CA PHE A 111 7.42 0.56 -3.19
C PHE A 111 8.78 0.66 -3.89
N VAL A 112 9.80 -0.03 -3.38
CA VAL A 112 11.17 0.01 -3.89
C VAL A 112 11.24 -0.59 -5.30
N SER A 113 10.61 -1.75 -5.51
CA SER A 113 10.60 -2.42 -6.82
C SER A 113 9.82 -1.63 -7.87
N GLN A 114 8.63 -1.13 -7.54
CA GLN A 114 7.79 -0.38 -8.48
C GLN A 114 8.37 1.00 -8.83
N THR A 115 9.21 1.58 -7.97
CA THR A 115 9.85 2.89 -8.21
C THR A 115 11.32 2.80 -8.63
N ALA A 116 11.81 1.58 -8.89
CA ALA A 116 13.18 1.27 -9.28
C ALA A 116 13.70 2.12 -10.43
N GLN A 117 12.90 2.31 -11.48
CA GLN A 117 13.32 3.09 -12.64
C GLN A 117 13.67 4.55 -12.29
N LYS A 118 13.03 5.09 -11.26
CA LYS A 118 13.24 6.47 -10.83
C LYS A 118 14.31 6.60 -9.74
N TYR A 119 14.38 5.62 -8.83
CA TYR A 119 15.21 5.71 -7.63
C TYR A 119 16.28 4.63 -7.55
N GLY A 120 16.55 3.86 -8.60
CA GLY A 120 17.67 2.92 -8.65
C GLY A 120 17.67 1.85 -7.55
N GLN A 121 16.53 1.54 -6.93
CA GLN A 121 16.40 0.50 -5.90
C GLN A 121 17.31 0.72 -4.66
N TYR A 122 17.54 1.95 -4.23
CA TYR A 122 18.43 2.26 -3.09
C TYR A 122 18.17 1.52 -1.76
N PHE A 123 16.96 0.98 -1.56
CA PHE A 123 16.56 0.29 -0.33
C PHE A 123 16.42 -1.24 -0.51
N SER A 124 16.94 -1.78 -1.62
CA SER A 124 16.92 -3.21 -1.96
C SER A 124 18.17 -3.95 -1.49
#